data_AF-A0A1S2LW82-F1
#
_entry.id   AF-A0A1S2LW82-F1
#
_cell.length_a   1.000
_cell.length_b   1.000
_cell.length_c   1.000
_cell.angle_alpha   90.00
_cell.angle_beta   90.00
_cell.angle_gamma   90.00
#
_symmetry.space_group_name_H-M   'P 1'
#
loop_
_entity.id
_entity.type
_entity.pdbx_description
1 polymer ?
#
loop_
_entity_poly.entity_id
_entity_poly.type
_entity_poly.pdbx_seq_one_letter_code
_entity_poly.pdbx_strand_id
1 'polypeptide(L)'
;MITFRGDAWKFYCKLRRTKKKGRNLNELKELNELDEIQTFYETIEDRALINIRYRMLKEKKGSGMIPVFVSAIPWLLFIFSKQLQQWLFQEGAYLWVVFIILYVFILLTSVIVHFRENAWAHVHTEMIEDILSKRNGGENHKKKSHSYY
;
A
#
# COMPACT_ATOMS: atom_id res chain seq x y z
N MET A 1 5.53 -2.26 25.85
CA MET A 1 4.67 -3.33 25.29
C MET A 1 4.55 -3.11 23.79
N ILE A 2 5.05 -4.06 22.99
CA ILE A 2 4.86 -4.06 21.55
C ILE A 2 3.42 -4.51 21.30
N THR A 3 2.52 -3.57 20.97
CA THR A 3 1.14 -3.92 20.62
C THR A 3 1.08 -4.41 19.18
N PHE A 4 0.68 -5.66 18.98
CA PHE A 4 0.34 -6.30 17.69
C PHE A 4 -0.89 -5.70 16.99
N ARG A 5 -1.22 -4.43 17.27
CA ARG A 5 -2.37 -3.77 16.68
C ARG A 5 -1.93 -3.04 15.41
N GLY A 6 -2.68 -3.24 14.33
CA GLY A 6 -2.38 -2.72 13.00
C GLY A 6 -2.32 -1.18 12.92
N ASP A 7 -1.88 -0.66 11.79
CA ASP A 7 -1.56 0.78 11.66
C ASP A 7 -2.78 1.69 11.84
N ALA A 8 -3.98 1.23 11.47
CA ALA A 8 -5.23 1.94 11.75
C ALA A 8 -5.47 2.15 13.27
N TRP A 9 -5.14 1.15 14.09
CA TRP A 9 -5.25 1.28 15.55
C TRP A 9 -4.23 2.26 16.12
N LYS A 10 -2.99 2.24 15.59
CA LYS A 10 -1.96 3.20 15.99
C LYS A 10 -2.38 4.63 15.63
N PHE A 11 -2.93 4.81 14.44
CA PHE A 11 -3.48 6.08 13.98
C PHE A 11 -4.62 6.57 14.87
N TYR A 12 -5.59 5.70 15.19
CA TYR A 12 -6.66 6.00 16.15
C TYR A 12 -6.11 6.44 17.52
N CYS A 13 -5.11 5.73 18.05
CA CYS A 13 -4.48 6.10 19.32
C CYS A 13 -3.81 7.48 19.24
N LYS A 14 -3.19 7.81 18.11
CA LYS A 14 -2.57 9.11 17.86
C LYS A 14 -3.61 10.23 17.84
N LEU A 15 -4.72 10.04 17.12
CA LEU A 15 -5.85 10.97 17.10
C LEU A 15 -6.41 11.19 18.50
N ARG A 16 -6.71 10.10 19.22
CA ARG A 16 -7.26 10.15 20.58
C ARG A 16 -6.34 10.89 21.54
N ARG A 17 -5.03 10.65 21.48
CA ARG A 17 -4.03 11.32 22.32
C ARG A 17 -3.93 12.81 22.00
N THR A 18 -3.98 13.18 20.72
CA THR A 18 -3.88 14.58 20.27
C THR A 18 -5.10 15.38 20.73
N LYS A 19 -6.32 14.83 20.54
CA LYS A 19 -7.55 15.43 21.05
C LYS A 19 -7.54 15.59 22.57
N LYS A 20 -7.07 14.57 23.31
CA LYS A 20 -6.93 14.64 24.78
C LYS A 20 -5.94 15.71 25.25
N LYS A 21 -4.93 16.05 24.43
CA LYS A 21 -3.96 17.11 24.72
C LYS A 21 -4.45 18.50 24.32
N GLY A 22 -5.69 18.65 23.86
CA GLY A 22 -6.26 19.93 23.42
C GLY A 22 -5.64 20.48 22.15
N ARG A 23 -4.85 19.69 21.40
CA ARG A 23 -4.25 20.11 20.14
C ARG A 23 -5.21 19.93 18.98
N ASN A 24 -5.08 20.78 17.96
CA ASN A 24 -5.87 20.66 16.75
C ASN A 24 -5.48 19.37 15.99
N LEU A 25 -6.48 18.65 15.49
CA LEU A 25 -6.24 17.45 14.67
C LEU A 25 -5.64 17.81 13.31
N ASN A 26 -5.89 19.02 12.81
CA ASN A 26 -5.31 19.56 11.57
C ASN A 26 -3.81 19.92 11.71
N GLU A 27 -3.21 19.64 12.87
CA GLU A 27 -1.75 19.68 13.03
C GLU A 27 -1.11 18.29 12.88
N LEU A 28 -1.92 17.22 12.73
CA LEU A 28 -1.39 15.90 12.42
C LEU A 28 -0.90 15.88 10.97
N LYS A 29 0.39 15.60 10.79
CA LYS A 29 1.01 15.39 9.48
C LYS A 29 0.20 14.43 8.60
N GLU A 30 -0.28 13.32 9.16
CA GLU A 30 -1.06 12.33 8.40
C GLU A 30 -2.42 12.85 7.90
N LEU A 31 -3.03 13.81 8.62
CA LEU A 31 -4.27 14.44 8.16
C LEU A 31 -3.98 15.55 7.14
N ASN A 32 -2.90 16.31 7.34
CA ASN A 32 -2.50 17.35 6.40
C ASN A 32 -2.09 16.78 5.05
N GLU A 33 -1.40 15.64 5.02
CA GLU A 33 -1.08 14.95 3.77
C GLU A 33 -2.34 14.57 2.99
N LEU A 34 -3.39 14.07 3.68
CA LEU A 34 -4.66 13.73 3.03
C LEU A 34 -5.40 14.98 2.54
N ASP A 35 -5.35 16.08 3.30
CA ASP A 35 -5.98 17.35 2.97
C ASP A 35 -5.30 18.02 1.75
N GLU A 36 -3.97 18.01 1.70
CA GLU A 36 -3.18 18.50 0.56
C GLU A 36 -3.52 17.74 -0.73
N ILE A 37 -3.61 16.41 -0.64
CA ILE A 37 -3.99 15.55 -1.78
C ILE A 37 -5.42 15.84 -2.23
N GLN A 38 -6.36 15.94 -1.28
CA GLN A 38 -7.76 16.20 -1.60
C GLN A 38 -7.91 17.58 -2.26
N THR A 39 -7.30 18.61 -1.67
CA THR A 39 -7.30 19.98 -2.20
C THR A 39 -6.75 20.02 -3.62
N PHE A 40 -5.66 19.30 -3.90
CA PHE A 40 -5.13 19.17 -5.25
C PHE A 40 -6.18 18.62 -6.24
N TYR A 41 -6.83 17.50 -5.92
CA TYR A 41 -7.84 16.91 -6.82
C TYR A 41 -9.09 17.79 -6.98
N GLU A 42 -9.46 18.56 -5.96
CA GLU A 42 -10.57 19.51 -6.04
C GLU A 42 -10.32 20.64 -7.06
N THR A 43 -9.07 20.91 -7.44
CA THR A 43 -8.74 21.89 -8.49
C THR A 43 -8.86 21.35 -9.92
N ILE A 44 -8.95 20.03 -10.10
CA ILE A 44 -8.91 19.37 -11.41
C ILE A 44 -10.33 19.23 -11.98
N GLU A 45 -10.50 19.44 -13.29
CA GLU A 45 -11.76 19.22 -14.00
C GLU A 45 -12.18 17.73 -14.05
N ASP A 46 -13.49 17.47 -14.10
CA ASP A 46 -14.04 16.11 -14.01
C ASP A 46 -13.47 15.15 -15.06
N ARG A 47 -13.29 15.60 -16.30
CA ARG A 47 -12.77 14.77 -17.39
C ARG A 47 -11.35 14.29 -17.10
N ALA A 48 -10.47 15.20 -16.69
CA ALA A 48 -9.10 14.87 -16.32
C ALA A 48 -9.07 13.97 -15.06
N LEU A 49 -9.92 14.26 -14.08
CA LEU A 49 -10.00 13.52 -12.84
C LEU A 49 -10.48 12.06 -13.06
N ILE A 50 -11.44 11.85 -13.95
CA ILE A 50 -11.89 10.52 -14.39
C ILE A 50 -10.74 9.74 -15.06
N ASN A 51 -9.96 10.39 -15.94
CA ASN A 51 -8.82 9.76 -16.59
C ASN A 51 -7.74 9.35 -15.59
N ILE A 52 -7.44 10.21 -14.61
CA ILE A 52 -6.51 9.91 -13.51
C ILE A 52 -7.01 8.69 -12.73
N ARG A 53 -8.30 8.65 -12.38
CA ARG A 53 -8.92 7.50 -11.70
C ARG A 53 -8.77 6.22 -12.50
N TYR A 54 -9.02 6.23 -13.81
CA TYR A 54 -8.84 5.05 -14.64
C TYR A 54 -7.38 4.59 -14.71
N ARG A 55 -6.42 5.52 -14.77
CA ARG A 55 -5.00 5.18 -14.71
C ARG A 55 -4.64 4.51 -13.38
N MET A 56 -5.10 5.05 -12.25
CA MET A 56 -4.87 4.47 -10.93
C MET A 56 -5.52 3.09 -10.76
N LEU A 57 -6.74 2.91 -11.26
CA LEU A 57 -7.42 1.61 -11.28
C LEU A 57 -6.68 0.58 -12.14
N LYS A 58 -6.11 1.00 -13.27
CA LYS A 58 -5.28 0.15 -14.13
C LYS A 58 -4.03 -0.31 -13.39
N GLU A 59 -3.31 0.60 -12.72
CA GLU A 59 -2.12 0.25 -11.93
C GLU A 59 -2.47 -0.66 -10.75
N LYS A 60 -3.58 -0.39 -10.04
CA LYS A 60 -4.08 -1.23 -8.95
C LYS A 60 -4.33 -2.67 -9.39
N LYS A 61 -4.84 -2.87 -10.61
CA LYS A 61 -5.05 -4.21 -11.19
C LYS A 61 -3.75 -4.85 -11.69
N GLY A 62 -2.85 -4.05 -12.26
CA GLY A 62 -1.55 -4.50 -12.78
C GLY A 62 -0.56 -4.93 -11.68
N SER A 63 -0.63 -4.31 -10.50
CA SER A 63 0.23 -4.65 -9.35
C SER A 63 0.04 -6.08 -8.85
N GLY A 64 -1.09 -6.73 -9.16
CA GLY A 64 -1.35 -8.14 -8.84
C GLY A 64 -0.35 -9.13 -9.44
N MET A 65 0.47 -8.71 -10.41
CA MET A 65 1.58 -9.53 -10.92
C MET A 65 2.75 -9.66 -9.93
N ILE A 66 2.97 -8.68 -9.04
CA ILE A 66 4.11 -8.71 -8.09
C ILE A 66 4.03 -9.93 -7.16
N PRO A 67 2.89 -10.26 -6.51
CA PRO A 67 2.75 -11.50 -5.73
C PRO A 67 3.05 -12.77 -6.53
N VAL A 68 2.73 -12.80 -7.83
CA VAL A 68 2.99 -13.95 -8.71
C VAL A 68 4.49 -14.10 -8.99
N PHE A 69 5.20 -12.99 -9.25
CA PHE A 69 6.64 -13.03 -9.42
C PHE A 69 7.35 -13.45 -8.12
N VAL A 70 6.92 -12.90 -6.98
CA VAL A 70 7.48 -13.24 -5.67
C VAL A 70 7.27 -14.73 -5.33
N SER A 71 6.13 -15.32 -5.71
CA SER A 71 5.85 -16.74 -5.47
C SER A 71 6.61 -17.69 -6.41
N ALA A 72 7.06 -17.22 -7.58
CA ALA A 72 7.85 -18.00 -8.52
C ALA A 72 9.34 -18.11 -8.13
N ILE A 73 9.86 -17.17 -7.33
CA ILE A 73 11.28 -17.17 -6.94
C ILE A 73 11.69 -18.44 -6.17
N PRO A 74 10.94 -18.94 -5.17
CA PRO A 74 11.24 -20.21 -4.51
C PRO A 74 11.38 -21.38 -5.49
N TRP A 75 10.51 -21.45 -6.51
CA TRP A 75 10.54 -22.49 -7.52
C TRP A 75 11.78 -22.40 -8.41
N LEU A 76 12.19 -21.19 -8.80
CA LEU A 76 13.45 -20.98 -9.53
C LEU A 76 14.65 -21.39 -8.69
N LEU A 77 14.71 -20.98 -7.42
CA LEU A 77 15.79 -21.38 -6.51
C LEU A 77 15.84 -22.90 -6.30
N PHE A 78 14.68 -23.56 -6.30
CA PHE A 78 14.60 -25.01 -6.21
C PHE A 78 15.19 -25.71 -7.44
N ILE A 79 14.88 -25.21 -8.65
CA ILE A 79 15.41 -25.76 -9.91
C ILE A 79 16.95 -25.69 -9.94
N PHE A 80 17.53 -24.59 -9.46
CA PHE A 80 18.98 -24.39 -9.40
C PHE A 80 19.61 -24.79 -8.06
N SER A 81 18.89 -25.53 -7.22
CA SER A 81 19.28 -25.83 -5.83
C SER A 81 20.67 -26.47 -5.73
N LYS A 82 21.03 -27.38 -6.64
CA LYS A 82 22.35 -28.05 -6.64
C LYS A 82 23.49 -27.08 -6.90
N GLN A 83 23.37 -26.23 -7.92
CA GLN A 83 24.38 -25.23 -8.26
C GLN A 83 24.48 -24.16 -7.16
N LEU A 84 23.32 -23.75 -6.64
CA LEU A 84 23.22 -22.79 -5.53
C LEU A 84 23.88 -23.36 -4.27
N GLN A 85 23.64 -24.63 -3.95
CA GLN A 85 24.22 -25.29 -2.79
C GLN A 85 25.74 -25.42 -2.91
N GLN A 86 26.25 -25.84 -4.08
CA GLN A 86 27.69 -25.93 -4.33
C GLN A 86 28.41 -24.58 -4.19
N TRP A 87 27.74 -23.48 -4.53
CA TRP A 87 28.29 -22.13 -4.40
C TRP A 87 28.17 -21.58 -2.97
N LEU A 88 27.03 -21.80 -2.31
CA LEU A 88 26.73 -21.24 -0.98
C LEU A 88 27.38 -22.00 0.19
N PHE A 89 27.58 -23.31 0.04
CA PHE A 89 28.08 -24.22 1.09
C PHE A 89 29.48 -24.75 0.80
N GLN A 90 30.32 -23.98 0.09
CA GLN A 90 31.75 -24.31 0.03
C GLN A 90 32.34 -24.36 1.46
N GLU A 91 33.24 -25.31 1.71
CA GLU A 91 33.80 -25.54 3.04
C GLU A 91 34.38 -24.25 3.64
N GLY A 92 33.96 -23.91 4.87
CA GLY A 92 34.38 -22.69 5.57
C GLY A 92 33.69 -21.39 5.12
N ALA A 93 32.77 -21.43 4.14
CA ALA A 93 32.07 -20.24 3.67
C ALA A 93 30.75 -19.97 4.43
N TYR A 94 30.52 -18.72 4.82
CA TYR A 94 29.25 -18.22 5.40
C TYR A 94 28.35 -17.55 4.36
N LEU A 95 28.60 -17.78 3.06
CA LEU A 95 27.84 -17.16 1.96
C LEU A 95 26.35 -17.49 2.02
N TRP A 96 26.00 -18.70 2.49
CA TRP A 96 24.61 -19.10 2.72
C TRP A 96 23.86 -18.18 3.70
N VAL A 97 24.52 -17.67 4.75
CA VAL A 97 23.90 -16.76 5.74
C VAL A 97 23.54 -15.44 5.07
N VAL A 98 24.49 -14.86 4.34
CA VAL A 98 24.29 -13.60 3.61
C VAL A 98 23.19 -13.76 2.58
N PHE A 99 23.18 -14.88 1.85
CA PHE A 99 22.14 -15.19 0.87
C PHE A 99 20.75 -15.24 1.50
N ILE A 100 20.57 -15.95 2.63
CA ILE A 100 19.26 -16.03 3.30
C ILE A 100 18.80 -14.66 3.78
N ILE A 101 19.69 -13.88 4.41
CA ILE A 101 19.34 -12.54 4.91
C ILE A 101 18.89 -11.65 3.75
N LEU A 102 19.67 -11.62 2.66
CA LEU A 102 19.37 -10.81 1.48
C LEU A 102 18.08 -11.28 0.80
N TYR A 103 17.88 -12.59 0.69
CA TYR A 103 16.68 -13.19 0.12
C TYR A 103 15.42 -12.79 0.91
N VAL A 104 15.44 -13.00 2.23
CA VAL A 104 14.30 -12.65 3.10
C VAL A 104 14.05 -11.14 3.07
N PHE A 105 15.11 -10.33 3.07
CA PHE A 105 15.00 -8.88 2.98
C PHE A 105 14.32 -8.42 1.69
N ILE A 106 14.71 -8.95 0.53
CA ILE A 106 14.09 -8.64 -0.76
C ILE A 106 12.63 -9.07 -0.79
N LEU A 107 12.31 -10.28 -0.31
CA LEU A 107 10.93 -10.76 -0.27
C LEU A 107 10.06 -9.85 0.61
N LEU A 108 10.53 -9.56 1.82
CA LEU A 108 9.78 -8.77 2.79
C LEU A 108 9.55 -7.34 2.28
N THR A 109 10.60 -6.70 1.73
CA THR A 109 10.50 -5.35 1.17
C THR A 109 9.57 -5.33 -0.04
N SER A 110 9.66 -6.31 -0.96
CA SER A 110 8.75 -6.42 -2.10
C SER A 110 7.29 -6.51 -1.66
N VAL A 111 6.99 -7.32 -0.65
CA VAL A 111 5.63 -7.47 -0.13
C VAL A 111 5.15 -6.18 0.54
N ILE A 112 5.97 -5.56 1.39
CA ILE A 112 5.62 -4.30 2.06
C ILE A 112 5.36 -3.18 1.04
N VAL A 113 6.24 -3.03 0.04
CA VAL A 113 6.09 -2.01 -1.01
C VAL A 113 4.81 -2.26 -1.80
N HIS A 114 4.55 -3.51 -2.22
CA HIS A 114 3.34 -3.87 -2.95
C HIS A 114 2.05 -3.50 -2.18
N PHE A 115 1.97 -3.87 -0.90
CA PHE A 115 0.79 -3.53 -0.09
C PHE A 115 0.65 -2.02 0.14
N ARG A 116 1.76 -1.31 0.32
CA ARG A 116 1.75 0.14 0.51
C ARG A 116 1.31 0.88 -0.75
N GLU A 117 1.79 0.47 -1.93
CA GLU A 117 1.37 1.02 -3.21
C GLU A 117 -0.13 0.79 -3.46
N ASN A 118 -0.61 -0.43 -3.17
CA ASN A 118 -2.02 -0.77 -3.32
C ASN A 118 -2.91 0.04 -2.36
N ALA A 119 -2.46 0.26 -1.12
CA ALA A 119 -3.15 1.09 -0.15
C ALA A 119 -3.26 2.55 -0.64
N TRP A 120 -2.16 3.13 -1.12
CA TRP A 120 -2.15 4.50 -1.66
C TRP A 120 -3.02 4.65 -2.91
N ALA A 121 -2.92 3.72 -3.86
CA ALA A 121 -3.78 3.71 -5.05
C ALA A 121 -5.26 3.65 -4.66
N HIS A 122 -5.61 2.89 -3.62
CA HIS A 122 -6.97 2.85 -3.12
C HIS A 122 -7.43 4.18 -2.50
N VAL A 123 -6.60 4.80 -1.66
CA VAL A 123 -6.91 6.10 -1.04
C VAL A 123 -7.17 7.17 -2.09
N HIS A 124 -6.26 7.33 -3.07
CA HIS A 124 -6.45 8.32 -4.13
C HIS A 124 -7.68 8.02 -5.00
N THR A 125 -7.92 6.75 -5.33
CA THR A 125 -9.11 6.36 -6.12
C THR A 125 -10.41 6.70 -5.39
N GLU A 126 -10.47 6.45 -4.08
CA GLU A 126 -11.66 6.73 -3.27
C GLU A 126 -11.87 8.25 -3.11
N MET A 127 -10.82 9.02 -2.84
CA MET A 127 -10.89 10.49 -2.79
C MET A 127 -11.42 11.09 -4.09
N ILE A 128 -10.91 10.63 -5.23
CA ILE A 128 -11.38 11.08 -6.54
C ILE A 128 -12.86 10.75 -6.73
N GLU A 129 -13.28 9.55 -6.36
CA GLU A 129 -14.67 9.13 -6.49
C GLU A 129 -15.61 9.93 -5.59
N ASP A 130 -15.17 10.26 -4.37
CA ASP A 130 -15.90 11.14 -3.45
C ASP A 130 -16.05 12.55 -4.06
N ILE A 131 -14.99 13.13 -4.62
CA ILE A 131 -15.03 14.46 -5.27
C ILE A 131 -16.00 14.45 -6.45
N LEU A 132 -15.89 13.48 -7.35
CA LEU A 132 -16.80 13.34 -8.50
C LEU A 132 -18.25 13.13 -8.06
N SER A 133 -18.49 12.37 -6.99
CA SER A 133 -19.83 12.14 -6.46
C SER A 133 -20.45 13.40 -5.86
N LYS A 134 -19.65 14.21 -5.14
CA LYS A 134 -20.07 15.50 -4.58
C LYS A 134 -20.45 16.50 -5.69
N ARG A 135 -19.65 16.56 -6.76
CA ARG A 135 -19.91 17.46 -7.92
C ARG A 135 -21.18 17.07 -8.69
N ASN A 136 -21.45 15.77 -8.81
CA ASN A 136 -22.61 15.23 -9.54
C ASN A 136 -23.89 15.11 -8.69
N GLY A 137 -23.99 15.79 -7.54
CA GLY A 137 -25.22 15.81 -6.74
C GLY A 137 -25.52 14.53 -5.95
N GLY A 138 -24.53 13.66 -5.70
CA GLY A 138 -24.63 12.58 -4.72
C GLY A 138 -25.36 11.30 -5.13
N GLU A 139 -25.70 11.10 -6.41
CA GLU A 139 -26.45 9.90 -6.85
C GLU A 139 -25.68 8.57 -6.69
N ASN A 140 -24.34 8.58 -6.69
CA ASN A 140 -23.55 7.34 -6.63
C ASN A 140 -23.31 6.76 -5.22
N HIS A 141 -23.52 7.54 -4.15
CA HIS A 141 -23.23 7.08 -2.78
C HIS A 141 -24.20 5.99 -2.28
N LYS A 142 -25.38 5.85 -2.91
CA LYS A 142 -26.38 4.82 -2.54
C LYS A 142 -26.05 3.41 -3.05
N LYS A 143 -25.23 3.24 -4.09
CA LYS A 143 -24.96 1.91 -4.68
C LYS A 143 -23.83 1.12 -4.00
N LYS A 144 -22.84 1.79 -3.38
CA LYS A 144 -21.69 1.09 -2.76
C LYS A 144 -21.97 0.50 -1.37
N SER A 145 -23.01 0.96 -0.66
CA SER A 145 -23.34 0.50 0.70
C SER A 145 -23.76 -0.99 0.78
N HIS A 146 -24.11 -1.63 -0.35
CA HIS A 146 -24.56 -3.02 -0.38
C HIS A 146 -23.50 -4.05 -0.80
N SER A 147 -22.26 -3.66 -1.07
CA SER A 147 -21.23 -4.58 -1.59
C SER A 147 -20.11 -4.91 -0.58
N TYR A 148 -20.34 -4.66 0.71
CA TYR A 148 -19.43 -5.04 1.79
C TYR A 148 -20.16 -5.94 2.80
N TYR A 149 -20.63 -7.10 2.34
CA TYR A 149 -20.93 -8.27 3.15
C TYR A 149 -20.44 -9.51 2.41
#